data_AF-K1Q7J1-F1
#
_entry.id   AF-K1Q7J1-F1
#
_cell.length_a   1.000
_cell.length_b   1.000
_cell.length_c   1.000
_cell.angle_alpha   90.00
_cell.angle_beta   90.00
_cell.angle_gamma   90.00
#
_symmetry.space_group_name_H-M   'P 1'
#
loop_
_entity.id
_entity.type
_entity.pdbx_description
1 polymer ?
#
loop_
_entity_poly.entity_id
_entity_poly.type
_entity_poly.pdbx_seq_one_letter_code
_entity_poly.pdbx_strand_id
1 'polypeptide(L)'
;MDFSSFFPDYDKEHTADVTGQQRMLTPQWYLILPLYFKLLYFEFDFYRTMFLVFLMNISMPTTAASKRCRMCEYKGQLHETLSRFEVQLSSCRTRECFCRCDGRVVCPWNLYRVTCKDDCTPCLNPFSFNRLPPFATFRSGIFVCECGCFGTYSCSTA
;
A
#
# COMPACT_ATOMS: atom_id res chain seq x y z
N MET A 1 -46.25 18.37 -11.97
CA MET A 1 -46.20 17.53 -10.77
C MET A 1 -44.86 17.81 -10.12
N ASP A 2 -44.87 18.78 -9.21
CA ASP A 2 -43.71 19.29 -8.47
C ASP A 2 -43.46 18.41 -7.25
N PHE A 3 -42.26 17.86 -7.12
CA PHE A 3 -41.76 17.24 -5.89
C PHE A 3 -40.64 18.13 -5.33
N SER A 4 -41.07 19.25 -4.78
CA SER A 4 -40.25 20.08 -3.91
C SER A 4 -40.58 19.74 -2.45
N SER A 5 -39.56 19.72 -1.60
CA SER A 5 -39.59 19.69 -0.12
C SER A 5 -39.65 18.32 0.58
N PHE A 6 -38.52 17.89 1.14
CA PHE A 6 -38.40 17.58 2.58
C PHE A 6 -36.91 17.39 2.95
N PHE A 7 -36.22 18.49 3.28
CA PHE A 7 -34.97 18.42 4.03
C PHE A 7 -35.25 19.01 5.42
N PRO A 8 -35.20 18.23 6.50
CA PRO A 8 -35.24 18.80 7.83
C PRO A 8 -33.89 19.47 8.14
N ASP A 9 -33.99 20.73 8.51
CA ASP A 9 -32.95 21.53 9.14
C ASP A 9 -32.59 20.88 10.48
N TYR A 10 -31.32 20.54 10.69
CA TYR A 10 -30.83 19.98 11.95
C TYR A 10 -29.81 20.95 12.52
N ASP A 11 -30.32 21.88 13.32
CA ASP A 11 -29.55 22.84 14.08
C ASP A 11 -28.54 22.15 15.01
N LYS A 12 -27.31 22.61 14.88
CA LYS A 12 -26.17 22.29 15.74
C LYS A 12 -26.27 23.09 17.03
N GLU A 13 -26.51 22.40 18.14
CA GLU A 13 -26.11 22.91 19.44
C GLU A 13 -25.66 21.74 20.32
N HIS A 14 -24.34 21.54 20.45
CA HIS A 14 -23.73 20.87 21.59
C HIS A 14 -22.33 21.45 21.81
N THR A 15 -22.30 22.59 22.48
CA THR A 15 -21.20 23.03 23.33
C THR A 15 -21.30 22.28 24.66
N ALA A 16 -20.38 21.35 24.91
CA ALA A 16 -20.09 20.88 26.26
C ALA A 16 -18.60 20.60 26.37
N ASP A 17 -17.94 21.59 26.96
CA ASP A 17 -16.60 21.58 27.49
C ASP A 17 -16.45 20.45 28.52
N VAL A 18 -15.54 19.51 28.30
CA VAL A 18 -14.99 18.66 29.36
C VAL A 18 -13.49 18.56 29.15
N THR A 19 -12.79 19.48 29.80
CA THR A 19 -11.35 19.46 30.07
C THR A 19 -10.99 18.30 31.01
N GLY A 20 -10.97 17.09 30.46
CA GLY A 20 -10.41 15.91 31.11
C GLY A 20 -8.90 15.85 30.94
N GLN A 21 -8.16 16.55 31.79
CA GLN A 21 -6.70 16.47 31.86
C GLN A 21 -6.28 15.08 32.37
N GLN A 22 -6.21 14.10 31.46
CA GLN A 22 -5.60 12.81 31.76
C GLN A 22 -4.09 13.02 31.93
N ARG A 23 -3.65 13.02 33.19
CA ARG A 23 -2.25 12.86 33.54
C ARG A 23 -1.80 11.50 33.05
N MET A 24 -1.12 11.47 31.91
CA MET A 24 -0.33 10.32 31.48
C MET A 24 0.76 10.11 32.53
N LEU A 25 0.58 9.09 33.36
CA LEU A 25 1.65 8.48 34.11
C LEU A 25 2.63 7.90 33.08
N THR A 26 3.78 8.55 32.97
CA THR A 26 4.92 8.07 32.18
C THR A 26 5.27 6.65 32.63
N PRO A 27 5.28 5.65 31.74
CA PRO A 27 5.77 4.33 32.08
C PRO A 27 7.26 4.40 32.43
N GLN A 28 7.61 3.84 33.57
CA GLN A 28 8.95 3.81 34.15
C GLN A 28 9.78 2.71 33.45
N TRP A 29 10.36 3.01 32.28
CA TRP A 29 11.13 2.06 31.44
C TRP A 29 12.59 1.89 31.86
N TYR A 30 12.90 1.93 33.15
CA TYR A 30 14.25 1.67 33.65
C TYR A 30 14.13 0.56 34.67
N LEU A 31 14.26 -0.71 34.24
CA LEU A 31 14.65 -1.87 35.05
C LEU A 31 14.56 -3.23 34.31
N ILE A 32 14.53 -3.26 32.97
CA ILE A 32 14.66 -4.53 32.24
C ILE A 32 15.72 -4.38 31.15
N LEU A 33 16.97 -4.57 31.54
CA LEU A 33 18.11 -5.04 30.72
C LEU A 33 19.32 -5.06 31.67
N PRO A 34 19.79 -6.26 32.09
CA PRO A 34 20.82 -6.90 31.28
C PRO A 34 20.85 -8.44 31.43
N LEU A 35 20.06 -9.19 30.65
CA LEU A 35 20.24 -10.66 30.56
C LEU A 35 20.11 -11.23 29.14
N TYR A 36 20.00 -10.39 28.10
CA TYR A 36 19.89 -10.85 26.70
C TYR A 36 21.21 -10.84 25.92
N PHE A 37 22.35 -10.66 26.58
CA PHE A 37 23.66 -10.62 25.91
C PHE A 37 24.43 -11.96 25.88
N LYS A 38 23.80 -13.08 26.27
CA LYS A 38 24.47 -14.40 26.30
C LYS A 38 23.96 -15.44 25.31
N LEU A 39 22.96 -15.13 24.47
CA LEU A 39 22.36 -16.08 23.52
C LEU A 39 22.66 -15.81 22.03
N LEU A 40 23.66 -14.97 21.71
CA LEU A 40 24.05 -14.69 20.32
C LEU A 40 25.37 -15.34 19.87
N TYR A 41 26.01 -16.14 20.73
CA TYR A 41 27.33 -16.72 20.44
C TYR A 41 27.33 -18.20 20.02
N PHE A 42 26.16 -18.84 19.89
CA PHE A 42 26.09 -20.28 19.63
C PHE A 42 25.43 -20.68 18.29
N GLU A 43 25.10 -19.74 17.41
CA GLU A 43 24.54 -20.03 16.07
C GLU A 43 25.42 -19.54 14.90
N PHE A 44 26.70 -19.27 15.12
CA PHE A 44 27.59 -18.73 14.08
C PHE A 44 28.46 -19.76 13.33
N ASP A 45 28.24 -21.06 13.53
CA ASP A 45 29.06 -22.10 12.88
C ASP A 45 28.35 -22.93 11.79
N PHE A 46 27.03 -22.83 11.60
CA PHE A 46 26.33 -23.68 10.64
C PHE A 46 26.28 -23.13 9.19
N TYR A 47 26.42 -21.81 9.00
CA TYR A 47 26.24 -21.20 7.67
C TYR A 47 27.51 -21.18 6.79
N ARG A 48 28.67 -21.54 7.33
CA ARG A 48 29.94 -21.41 6.61
C ARG A 48 30.22 -22.57 5.65
N THR A 49 29.58 -23.73 5.83
CA THR A 49 29.76 -24.92 4.97
C THR A 49 28.68 -25.09 3.90
N MET A 50 27.55 -24.37 3.98
CA MET A 50 26.48 -24.46 2.98
C MET A 50 26.64 -23.47 1.80
N PHE A 51 27.75 -22.73 1.74
CA PHE A 51 28.01 -21.74 0.68
C PHE A 51 28.85 -22.27 -0.49
N LEU A 52 29.41 -23.48 -0.40
CA LEU A 52 30.33 -24.01 -1.43
C LEU A 52 29.69 -25.00 -2.42
N VAL A 53 28.46 -25.47 -2.19
CA VAL A 53 27.79 -26.42 -3.12
C VAL A 53 26.88 -25.72 -4.13
N PHE A 54 26.53 -24.44 -3.93
CA PHE A 54 25.67 -23.67 -4.83
C PHE A 54 26.40 -22.94 -5.97
N LEU A 55 27.68 -23.21 -6.21
CA LEU A 55 28.48 -22.53 -7.24
C LEU A 55 28.74 -23.35 -8.52
N MET A 56 28.21 -24.57 -8.68
CA MET A 56 28.56 -25.40 -9.85
C MET A 56 27.40 -25.97 -10.68
N ASN A 57 26.17 -25.47 -10.55
CA ASN A 57 25.07 -25.91 -11.43
C ASN A 57 24.05 -24.81 -11.75
N ILE A 58 24.51 -23.66 -12.22
CA ILE A 58 23.68 -22.78 -13.05
C ILE A 58 24.33 -22.71 -14.42
N SER A 59 24.23 -23.80 -15.18
CA SER A 59 24.30 -23.73 -16.64
C SER A 59 23.10 -22.90 -17.10
N MET A 60 23.28 -21.58 -17.07
CA MET A 60 22.40 -20.62 -17.70
C MET A 60 22.28 -21.04 -19.17
N PRO A 61 21.10 -21.44 -19.67
CA PRO A 61 20.97 -21.80 -21.06
C PRO A 61 21.15 -20.53 -21.89
N THR A 62 22.38 -20.20 -22.23
CA THR A 62 22.77 -19.28 -23.29
C THR A 62 22.46 -19.94 -24.63
N THR A 63 21.16 -20.13 -24.88
CA THR A 63 20.66 -20.18 -26.25
C THR A 63 20.69 -18.74 -26.76
N ALA A 64 21.89 -18.31 -27.14
CA ALA A 64 22.18 -17.09 -27.89
C ALA A 64 21.66 -17.21 -29.33
N ALA A 65 20.40 -17.62 -29.49
CA ALA A 65 19.61 -17.13 -30.61
C ALA A 65 19.42 -15.65 -30.30
N SER A 66 20.03 -14.77 -31.10
CA SER A 66 19.88 -13.32 -31.02
C SER A 66 18.42 -12.93 -31.28
N LYS A 67 17.54 -13.22 -30.33
CA LYS A 67 16.14 -12.81 -30.34
C LYS A 67 16.19 -11.31 -30.10
N ARG A 68 16.04 -10.56 -31.19
CA ARG A 68 15.76 -9.13 -31.13
C ARG A 68 14.62 -8.93 -30.12
N CYS A 69 14.81 -8.03 -29.17
CA CYS A 69 13.80 -7.76 -28.17
C CYS A 69 12.50 -7.32 -28.85
N ARG A 70 11.36 -7.73 -28.28
CA ARG A 70 10.03 -7.38 -28.79
C ARG A 70 9.45 -6.21 -28.00
N MET A 71 8.81 -5.28 -28.70
CA MET A 71 8.03 -4.20 -28.08
C MET A 71 6.90 -4.80 -27.24
N CYS A 72 6.52 -4.10 -26.16
CA CYS A 72 5.41 -4.50 -25.33
C CYS A 72 4.15 -3.72 -25.68
N GLU A 73 3.00 -4.38 -25.63
CA GLU A 73 1.70 -3.74 -25.75
C GLU A 73 1.00 -3.72 -24.38
N TYR A 74 0.64 -2.54 -23.89
CA TYR A 74 -0.10 -2.37 -22.64
C TYR A 74 -1.30 -1.45 -22.90
N LYS A 75 -2.52 -1.96 -22.68
CA LYS A 75 -3.78 -1.21 -22.92
C LYS A 75 -3.84 -0.56 -24.32
N GLY A 76 -3.32 -1.23 -25.35
CA GLY A 76 -3.30 -0.73 -26.73
C GLY A 76 -2.20 0.30 -27.04
N GLN A 77 -1.31 0.60 -26.08
CA GLN A 77 -0.12 1.42 -26.32
C GLN A 77 1.12 0.55 -26.45
N LEU A 78 1.95 0.87 -27.45
CA LEU A 78 3.23 0.22 -27.67
C LEU A 78 4.33 0.93 -26.87
N HIS A 79 5.07 0.17 -26.08
CA HIS A 79 6.19 0.64 -25.28
C HIS A 79 7.50 0.02 -25.76
N GLU A 80 8.59 0.79 -25.65
CA GLU A 80 9.93 0.35 -26.03
C GLU A 80 10.40 -0.85 -25.19
N THR A 81 11.23 -1.69 -25.78
CA THR A 81 11.77 -2.87 -25.11
C THR A 81 12.68 -2.47 -23.96
N LEU A 82 12.62 -3.17 -22.82
CA LEU A 82 13.43 -2.85 -21.64
C LEU A 82 13.16 -1.46 -21.06
N SER A 83 12.05 -0.81 -21.46
CA SER A 83 11.63 0.46 -20.89
C SER A 83 10.86 0.27 -19.59
N ARG A 84 10.91 1.32 -18.76
CA ARG A 84 10.06 1.51 -17.58
C ARG A 84 9.04 2.61 -17.89
N PHE A 85 7.80 2.42 -17.47
CA PHE A 85 6.75 3.41 -17.67
C PHE A 85 5.77 3.40 -16.49
N GLU A 86 5.17 4.55 -16.23
CA GLU A 86 4.19 4.71 -15.17
C GLU A 86 2.77 4.59 -15.72
N VAL A 87 1.93 3.80 -15.04
CA VAL A 87 0.52 3.63 -15.38
C VAL A 87 -0.34 4.23 -14.27
N GLN A 88 -1.30 5.07 -14.67
CA GLN A 88 -2.27 5.63 -13.75
C GLN A 88 -3.32 4.56 -13.41
N LEU A 89 -3.41 4.17 -12.13
CA LEU A 89 -4.44 3.25 -11.64
C LEU A 89 -5.70 4.01 -11.21
N SER A 90 -5.49 5.12 -10.51
CA SER A 90 -6.53 6.04 -10.06
C SER A 90 -5.96 7.46 -10.12
N SER A 91 -6.76 8.49 -9.88
CA SER A 91 -6.33 9.90 -9.87
C SER A 91 -5.05 10.17 -9.07
N CYS A 92 -4.75 9.33 -8.07
CA CYS A 92 -3.69 9.54 -7.11
C CYS A 92 -2.72 8.38 -6.94
N ARG A 93 -2.91 7.30 -7.69
CA ARG A 93 -2.00 6.15 -7.67
C ARG A 93 -1.43 5.93 -9.06
N THR A 94 -0.12 6.06 -9.16
CA THR A 94 0.65 5.55 -10.29
C THR A 94 1.33 4.25 -9.89
N ARG A 95 1.51 3.35 -10.86
CA ARG A 95 2.30 2.13 -10.69
C ARG A 95 3.38 2.10 -11.74
N GLU A 96 4.56 1.66 -11.36
CA GLU A 96 5.65 1.45 -12.31
C GLU A 96 5.52 0.06 -12.93
N CYS A 97 5.56 0.01 -14.26
CA CYS A 97 5.55 -1.20 -15.06
C CYS A 97 6.82 -1.29 -15.90
N PHE A 98 7.26 -2.51 -16.18
CA PHE A 98 8.48 -2.80 -16.94
C PHE A 98 8.15 -3.64 -18.17
N CYS A 99 8.68 -3.24 -19.32
CA CYS A 99 8.64 -4.04 -20.54
C CYS A 99 9.86 -4.96 -20.61
N ARG A 100 9.64 -6.28 -20.66
CA ARG A 100 10.72 -7.26 -20.80
C ARG A 100 11.07 -7.49 -22.27
N CYS A 101 12.28 -7.99 -22.54
CA CYS A 101 12.77 -8.27 -23.90
C CYS A 101 11.93 -9.32 -24.66
N ASP A 102 11.18 -10.16 -23.94
CA ASP A 102 10.24 -11.13 -24.52
C ASP A 102 8.91 -10.50 -24.99
N GLY A 103 8.71 -9.20 -24.76
CA GLY A 103 7.49 -8.47 -25.08
C GLY A 103 6.42 -8.53 -23.98
N ARG A 104 6.74 -9.08 -22.80
CA ARG A 104 5.81 -9.14 -21.67
C ARG A 104 5.95 -7.93 -20.76
N VAL A 105 4.81 -7.41 -20.31
CA VAL A 105 4.74 -6.33 -19.32
C VAL A 105 4.62 -6.92 -17.92
N VAL A 106 5.43 -6.41 -16.99
CA VAL A 106 5.40 -6.78 -15.58
C VAL A 106 5.11 -5.54 -14.74
N CYS A 107 4.00 -5.56 -14.00
CA CYS A 107 3.57 -4.49 -13.10
C CYS A 107 3.50 -5.03 -11.67
N PRO A 108 4.61 -5.00 -10.90
CA PRO A 108 4.63 -5.53 -9.54
C PRO A 108 3.68 -4.76 -8.62
N TRP A 109 3.00 -5.48 -7.72
CA TRP A 109 1.93 -4.91 -6.87
C TRP A 109 2.46 -3.99 -5.77
N ASN A 110 3.74 -4.11 -5.41
CA ASN A 110 4.41 -3.34 -4.36
C ASN A 110 5.09 -2.05 -4.85
N LEU A 111 5.15 -1.79 -6.17
CA LEU A 111 5.75 -0.57 -6.73
C LEU A 111 4.67 0.41 -7.20
N TYR A 112 3.88 0.92 -6.26
CA TYR A 112 2.98 2.04 -6.51
C TYR A 112 3.47 3.30 -5.81
N ARG A 113 3.29 4.44 -6.47
CA ARG A 113 3.58 5.77 -5.91
C ARG A 113 2.26 6.49 -5.69
N VAL A 114 2.10 7.05 -4.49
CA VAL A 114 0.96 7.89 -4.14
C VAL A 114 1.39 9.33 -4.33
N THR A 115 0.89 9.97 -5.38
CA THR A 115 1.28 11.35 -5.75
C THR A 115 0.55 12.40 -4.93
N CYS A 116 -0.67 12.11 -4.48
CA CYS A 116 -1.54 13.06 -3.79
C CYS A 116 -1.27 13.18 -2.28
N LYS A 117 -0.01 13.03 -1.83
CA LYS A 117 0.30 12.91 -0.40
C LYS A 117 -0.14 14.13 0.43
N ASP A 118 -0.29 15.30 -0.19
CA ASP A 118 -0.53 16.56 0.52
C ASP A 118 -1.95 17.16 0.32
N ASP A 119 -2.72 16.70 -0.68
CA ASP A 119 -4.04 17.27 -1.05
C ASP A 119 -5.22 16.29 -0.93
N CYS A 120 -5.05 15.16 -0.25
CA CYS A 120 -6.17 14.24 -0.06
C CYS A 120 -7.10 14.67 1.08
N THR A 121 -8.39 14.76 0.77
CA THR A 121 -9.44 14.98 1.77
C THR A 121 -9.70 13.68 2.54
N PRO A 122 -9.66 13.69 3.88
CA PRO A 122 -10.01 12.51 4.67
C PRO A 122 -11.47 12.12 4.45
N CYS A 123 -11.75 10.81 4.39
CA CYS A 123 -13.14 10.33 4.29
C CYS A 123 -13.83 10.42 5.66
N LEU A 124 -15.14 10.64 5.66
CA LEU A 124 -15.97 10.45 6.85
C LEU A 124 -16.57 9.04 6.81
N ASN A 125 -16.29 8.23 7.82
CA ASN A 125 -16.91 6.91 7.93
C ASN A 125 -18.41 7.08 8.25
N PRO A 126 -19.35 6.61 7.41
CA PRO A 126 -20.77 6.79 7.65
C PRO A 126 -21.31 6.02 8.86
N PHE A 127 -20.58 5.02 9.35
CA PHE A 127 -21.01 4.16 10.47
C PHE A 127 -20.44 4.60 11.82
N SER A 128 -19.26 5.24 11.84
CA SER A 128 -18.59 5.66 13.07
C SER A 128 -18.37 7.16 13.19
N PHE A 129 -18.70 7.93 12.13
CA PHE A 129 -18.44 9.37 12.02
C PHE A 129 -16.98 9.78 12.23
N ASN A 130 -16.05 8.81 12.25
CA ASN A 130 -14.64 9.06 12.38
C ASN A 130 -14.05 9.49 11.04
N ARG A 131 -13.10 10.43 11.08
CA ARG A 131 -12.27 10.76 9.91
C ARG A 131 -11.28 9.64 9.67
N LEU A 132 -11.34 9.07 8.48
CA LEU A 132 -10.41 8.06 8.02
C LEU A 132 -9.32 8.72 7.18
N PRO A 133 -8.05 8.33 7.36
CA PRO A 133 -7.00 8.80 6.47
C PRO A 133 -7.29 8.34 5.03
N PRO A 134 -6.84 9.09 4.02
CA PRO A 134 -7.01 8.69 2.63
C PRO A 134 -6.41 7.30 2.40
N PHE A 135 -7.06 6.48 1.59
CA PHE A 135 -6.67 5.09 1.32
C PHE A 135 -6.80 4.13 2.50
N ALA A 136 -7.43 4.54 3.61
CA ALA A 136 -7.81 3.62 4.67
C ALA A 136 -8.87 2.63 4.19
N THR A 137 -8.72 1.38 4.64
CA THR A 137 -9.76 0.35 4.49
C THR A 137 -10.55 0.22 5.78
N PHE A 138 -11.86 0.14 5.69
CA PHE A 138 -12.74 -0.15 6.82
C PHE A 138 -13.78 -1.20 6.46
N ARG A 139 -14.27 -1.94 7.45
CA ARG A 139 -15.32 -2.94 7.28
C ARG A 139 -16.63 -2.46 7.87
N SER A 140 -17.71 -2.79 7.18
CA SER A 140 -19.08 -2.66 7.69
C SER A 140 -19.87 -3.90 7.30
N GLY A 141 -20.07 -4.81 8.26
CA GLY A 141 -20.64 -6.13 8.01
C GLY A 141 -19.80 -6.92 6.99
N ILE A 142 -20.43 -7.30 5.87
CA ILE A 142 -19.80 -8.06 4.77
C ILE A 142 -19.07 -7.16 3.76
N PHE A 143 -19.19 -5.84 3.87
CA PHE A 143 -18.58 -4.91 2.94
C PHE A 143 -17.19 -4.49 3.43
N VAL A 144 -16.22 -4.52 2.52
CA VAL A 144 -14.91 -3.90 2.66
C VAL A 144 -14.92 -2.64 1.83
N CYS A 145 -14.75 -1.50 2.51
CA CYS A 145 -14.73 -0.19 1.89
C CYS A 145 -13.32 0.38 1.90
N GLU A 146 -12.94 1.01 0.80
CA GLU A 146 -11.67 1.70 0.63
C GLU A 146 -11.93 3.19 0.43
N CYS A 147 -11.32 4.01 1.28
CA CYS A 147 -11.36 5.47 1.18
C CYS A 147 -10.48 5.94 0.01
N GLY A 148 -11.03 6.75 -0.88
CA GLY A 148 -10.32 7.43 -1.95
C GLY A 148 -9.63 8.71 -1.46
N CYS A 149 -8.92 9.38 -2.38
CA CYS A 149 -8.25 10.64 -2.06
C CYS A 149 -9.21 11.84 -1.96
N PHE A 150 -10.37 11.78 -2.62
CA PHE A 150 -11.32 12.90 -2.68
C PHE A 150 -12.39 12.85 -1.59
N GLY A 151 -12.13 12.15 -0.47
CA GLY A 151 -13.14 11.90 0.57
C GLY A 151 -14.27 10.96 0.15
N THR A 152 -14.24 10.40 -1.07
CA THR A 152 -15.17 9.36 -1.55
C THR A 152 -14.71 7.99 -1.09
N TYR A 153 -15.61 7.01 -0.98
CA TYR A 153 -15.24 5.62 -0.65
C TYR A 153 -15.89 4.66 -1.64
N SER A 154 -15.22 3.54 -1.91
CA SER A 154 -15.73 2.45 -2.75
C SER A 154 -15.81 1.17 -1.92
N CYS A 155 -16.98 0.52 -1.90
CA CYS A 155 -17.21 -0.69 -1.12
C CYS A 155 -17.40 -1.89 -2.04
N SER A 156 -16.82 -3.03 -1.66
CA SER A 156 -16.99 -4.33 -2.30
C SER A 156 -17.36 -5.38 -1.26
N THR A 157 -18.08 -6.42 -1.64
CA THR A 157 -18.34 -7.58 -0.77
C THR A 157 -17.06 -8.38 -0.60
N ALA A 158 -16.67 -8.68 0.65
CA ALA A 158 -15.51 -9.50 0.97
C ALA A 158 -15.72 -10.98 0.63
#